data_AF-G4YU13-F1
#
_entry.id   AF-G4YU13-F1
#
_cell.length_a   1.000
_cell.length_b   1.000
_cell.length_c   1.000
_cell.angle_alpha   90.00
_cell.angle_beta   90.00
_cell.angle_gamma   90.00
#
_symmetry.space_group_name_H-M   'P 1'
#
loop_
_entity.id
_entity.type
_entity.pdbx_description
1 polymer ?
#
loop_
_entity_poly.entity_id
_entity_poly.type
_entity_poly.pdbx_seq_one_letter_code
_entity_poly.pdbx_strand_id
1 'polypeptide(L)'
;LKNGERVGYHLFHSITFPQIHELPNRVRGNMLFCGIFHQEGPNRTDCRGTGIMDPGGDMIRVMAVMGMVQATMAGLKYSYCGQMKKLAWLLERKQAEARERGTPAFEPFCVTCLRGVKSSKLSGAVHTCKLCFGAVCSSCKVVNSLSFIAPDSTLAQRKVSFCVKCVVGATQTDTLEAAREQLVAKKSGLYGLSVASDTSTCSE
;
A
#
# COMPACT_ATOMS: atom_id res chain seq x y z
N LEU A 1 -1.70 -23.45 13.21
CA LEU A 1 -2.57 -24.66 13.06
C LEU A 1 -1.82 -25.88 13.62
N LYS A 2 -2.46 -27.04 13.82
CA LYS A 2 -1.79 -28.24 14.38
C LYS A 2 -0.57 -28.71 13.55
N ASN A 3 -0.51 -28.33 12.28
CA ASN A 3 0.58 -28.56 11.34
C ASN A 3 1.71 -27.49 11.39
N GLY A 4 1.64 -26.51 12.30
CA GLY A 4 2.63 -25.44 12.41
C GLY A 4 2.42 -24.24 11.47
N GLU A 5 1.42 -24.28 10.57
CA GLU A 5 1.13 -23.15 9.68
C GLU A 5 0.66 -21.92 10.45
N ARG A 6 1.08 -20.75 9.96
CA ARG A 6 0.72 -19.45 10.50
C ARG A 6 -0.49 -18.88 9.76
N VAL A 7 -1.42 -18.33 10.52
CA VAL A 7 -2.58 -17.61 10.00
C VAL A 7 -2.61 -16.21 10.59
N GLY A 8 -3.00 -15.23 9.79
CA GLY A 8 -3.47 -13.95 10.30
C GLY A 8 -4.92 -14.11 10.76
N TYR A 9 -5.34 -13.35 11.77
CA TYR A 9 -6.73 -13.37 12.20
C TYR A 9 -7.18 -12.01 12.72
N HIS A 10 -8.47 -11.73 12.55
CA HIS A 10 -9.18 -10.67 13.23
C HIS A 10 -10.29 -11.28 14.08
N LEU A 11 -10.37 -10.85 15.34
CA LEU A 11 -11.46 -11.22 16.25
C LEU A 11 -12.02 -9.93 16.83
N PHE A 12 -13.29 -9.67 16.54
CA PHE A 12 -14.03 -8.55 17.11
C PHE A 12 -15.23 -9.11 17.87
N HIS A 13 -15.40 -8.65 19.10
CA HIS A 13 -16.57 -8.94 19.92
C HIS A 13 -16.92 -7.70 20.70
N SER A 14 -18.15 -7.21 20.53
CA SER A 14 -18.67 -6.13 21.36
C SER A 14 -18.76 -6.58 22.81
N ILE A 15 -18.28 -5.72 23.71
CA ILE A 15 -18.31 -5.95 25.15
C ILE A 15 -18.88 -4.70 25.84
N THR A 16 -19.52 -4.90 26.98
CA THR A 16 -20.15 -3.85 27.77
C THR A 16 -19.46 -3.72 29.12
N PHE A 17 -19.17 -2.48 29.52
CA PHE A 17 -18.64 -2.16 30.85
C PHE A 17 -19.50 -1.06 31.48
N PRO A 18 -19.66 -1.05 32.81
CA PRO A 18 -20.44 -0.02 33.49
C PRO A 18 -19.99 1.42 33.20
N GLN A 19 -18.70 1.63 32.91
CA GLN A 19 -18.13 2.95 32.63
C GLN A 19 -18.48 3.46 31.22
N ILE A 20 -18.92 2.58 30.31
CA ILE A 20 -19.18 2.90 28.90
C ILE A 20 -20.69 3.05 28.68
N HIS A 21 -21.19 4.21 29.10
CA HIS A 21 -22.60 4.58 28.96
C HIS A 21 -22.98 4.82 27.49
N GLU A 22 -24.28 4.84 27.21
CA GLU A 22 -24.77 5.30 25.92
C GLU A 22 -24.48 6.79 25.74
N LEU A 23 -24.09 7.17 24.53
CA LEU A 23 -23.75 8.55 24.21
C LEU A 23 -24.99 9.22 23.58
N PRO A 24 -25.30 10.48 23.93
CA PRO A 24 -26.40 11.18 23.31
C PRO A 24 -26.17 11.30 21.80
N ASN A 25 -27.24 11.13 21.03
CA ASN A 25 -27.23 11.18 19.56
C ASN A 25 -26.32 10.13 18.88
N ARG A 26 -26.02 9.01 19.54
CA ARG A 26 -25.29 7.88 18.94
C ARG A 26 -25.99 6.57 19.26
N VAL A 27 -26.23 5.78 18.22
CA VAL A 27 -26.76 4.41 18.36
C VAL A 27 -25.62 3.45 18.58
N ARG A 28 -25.70 2.64 19.64
CA ARG A 28 -24.73 1.59 19.94
C ARG A 28 -25.15 0.29 19.25
N GLY A 29 -24.36 -0.15 18.28
CA GLY A 29 -24.47 -1.48 17.68
C GLY A 29 -23.61 -2.53 18.40
N ASN A 30 -23.99 -3.80 18.22
CA ASN A 30 -23.24 -4.97 18.68
C ASN A 30 -22.74 -5.78 17.49
N MET A 31 -21.49 -6.24 17.55
CA MET A 31 -20.94 -7.12 16.53
C MET A 31 -20.10 -8.24 17.12
N LEU A 32 -20.18 -9.39 16.47
CA LEU A 32 -19.24 -10.49 16.56
C LEU A 32 -18.69 -10.73 15.16
N PHE A 33 -17.37 -10.77 15.01
CA PHE A 33 -16.75 -11.07 13.74
C PHE A 33 -15.47 -11.87 13.95
N CYS A 34 -15.27 -12.89 13.13
CA CYS A 34 -13.98 -13.55 12.97
C CYS A 34 -13.57 -13.53 11.51
N GLY A 35 -12.31 -13.20 11.27
CA GLY A 35 -11.65 -13.29 9.97
C GLY A 35 -10.36 -14.08 10.12
N ILE A 36 -10.08 -14.98 9.18
CA ILE A 36 -8.88 -15.80 9.11
C ILE A 36 -8.26 -15.60 7.73
N PHE A 37 -6.95 -15.35 7.74
CA PHE A 37 -6.13 -15.12 6.56
C PHE A 37 -5.05 -16.20 6.52
N HIS A 38 -5.17 -17.11 5.56
CA HIS A 38 -4.24 -18.22 5.39
C HIS A 38 -3.45 -18.06 4.10
N GLN A 39 -2.12 -18.15 4.17
CA GLN A 39 -1.29 -18.08 2.98
C GLN A 39 -1.18 -19.46 2.33
N GLU A 40 -1.92 -19.69 1.25
CA GLU A 40 -1.87 -20.96 0.49
C GLU A 40 -0.66 -21.04 -0.45
N GLY A 41 -0.02 -19.90 -0.73
CA GLY A 41 1.18 -19.85 -1.57
C GLY A 41 1.83 -18.47 -1.62
N PRO A 42 2.90 -18.27 -2.40
CA PRO A 42 3.69 -17.03 -2.41
C PRO A 42 2.88 -15.75 -2.70
N ASN A 43 1.86 -15.85 -3.56
CA ASN A 43 1.02 -14.73 -3.99
C ASN A 43 -0.48 -14.98 -3.77
N ARG A 44 -0.84 -15.92 -2.89
CA ARG A 44 -2.23 -16.32 -2.68
C ARG A 44 -2.54 -16.38 -1.19
N THR A 45 -3.56 -15.64 -0.79
CA THR A 45 -4.10 -15.63 0.56
C THR A 45 -5.56 -16.02 0.49
N ASP A 46 -5.91 -17.12 1.15
CA ASP A 46 -7.28 -17.50 1.42
C ASP A 46 -7.81 -16.68 2.59
N CYS A 47 -8.94 -16.02 2.37
CA CYS A 47 -9.57 -15.13 3.33
C CYS A 47 -10.95 -15.67 3.65
N ARG A 48 -11.14 -16.12 4.88
CA ARG A 48 -12.43 -16.61 5.37
C ARG A 48 -12.88 -15.74 6.51
N GLY A 49 -14.17 -15.45 6.57
CA GLY A 49 -14.70 -14.70 7.70
C GLY A 49 -16.20 -14.89 7.83
N THR A 50 -16.67 -14.72 9.06
CA THR A 50 -18.08 -14.70 9.38
C THR A 50 -18.32 -13.72 10.52
N GLY A 51 -19.53 -13.19 10.59
CA GLY A 51 -19.91 -12.30 11.65
C GLY A 51 -21.41 -12.10 11.74
N ILE A 52 -21.84 -11.65 12.90
CA ILE A 52 -23.20 -11.24 13.20
C ILE A 52 -23.11 -9.79 13.69
N MET A 53 -24.01 -8.96 13.20
CA MET A 53 -24.12 -7.58 13.63
C MET A 53 -25.58 -7.28 13.94
N ASP A 54 -25.79 -6.68 15.09
CA ASP A 54 -26.97 -5.90 15.41
C ASP A 54 -26.59 -4.43 15.35
N PRO A 55 -27.05 -3.68 14.34
CA PRO A 55 -26.70 -2.27 14.21
C PRO A 55 -27.31 -1.38 15.31
N GLY A 56 -28.32 -1.87 16.02
CA GLY A 56 -29.16 -1.07 16.91
C GLY A 56 -29.99 -0.01 16.17
N GLY A 57 -30.89 0.63 16.91
CA GLY A 57 -31.74 1.71 16.40
C GLY A 57 -32.58 1.31 15.18
N ASP A 58 -32.90 2.28 14.33
CA ASP A 58 -33.82 2.10 13.20
C ASP A 58 -33.10 1.85 11.87
N MET A 59 -31.86 1.34 11.88
CA MET A 59 -31.12 1.09 10.65
C MET A 59 -31.76 -0.05 9.85
N ILE A 60 -32.04 0.22 8.56
CA ILE A 60 -32.61 -0.78 7.64
C ILE A 60 -31.66 -1.97 7.54
N ARG A 61 -32.16 -3.16 7.90
CA ARG A 61 -31.38 -4.41 7.97
C ARG A 61 -30.58 -4.71 6.71
N VAL A 62 -31.15 -4.47 5.53
CA VAL A 62 -30.45 -4.70 4.25
C VAL A 62 -29.22 -3.80 4.10
N MET A 63 -29.31 -2.53 4.49
CA MET A 63 -28.17 -1.60 4.46
C MET A 63 -27.09 -2.02 5.47
N ALA A 64 -27.50 -2.45 6.67
CA ALA A 64 -26.58 -2.97 7.69
C ALA A 64 -25.77 -4.17 7.17
N VAL A 65 -26.45 -5.13 6.55
CA VAL A 65 -25.82 -6.32 5.95
C VAL A 65 -24.86 -5.93 4.83
N MET A 66 -25.25 -5.01 3.93
CA MET A 66 -24.36 -4.53 2.88
C MET A 66 -23.10 -3.85 3.44
N GLY A 67 -23.25 -3.02 4.46
CA GLY A 67 -22.12 -2.38 5.15
C GLY A 67 -21.14 -3.41 5.75
N MET A 68 -21.67 -4.46 6.38
CA MET A 68 -20.87 -5.56 6.92
C MET A 68 -20.13 -6.34 5.84
N VAL A 69 -20.78 -6.62 4.71
CA VAL A 69 -20.13 -7.25 3.57
C VAL A 69 -18.98 -6.37 3.07
N GLN A 70 -19.19 -5.07 2.90
CA GLN A 70 -18.12 -4.15 2.47
C GLN A 70 -16.95 -4.10 3.47
N ALA A 71 -17.24 -4.02 4.77
CA ALA A 71 -16.22 -4.04 5.82
C ALA A 71 -15.40 -5.34 5.81
N THR A 72 -16.07 -6.48 5.62
CA THR A 72 -15.41 -7.79 5.51
C THR A 72 -14.54 -7.87 4.25
N MET A 73 -15.08 -7.43 3.11
CA MET A 73 -14.39 -7.44 1.81
C MET A 73 -13.19 -6.49 1.77
N ALA A 74 -13.12 -5.48 2.66
CA ALA A 74 -11.94 -4.63 2.78
C ALA A 74 -10.67 -5.42 3.10
N GLY A 75 -10.79 -6.55 3.83
CA GLY A 75 -9.68 -7.46 4.10
C GLY A 75 -9.03 -8.04 2.85
N LEU A 76 -9.78 -8.20 1.75
CA LEU A 76 -9.22 -8.70 0.48
C LEU A 76 -8.21 -7.73 -0.14
N LYS A 77 -8.29 -6.44 0.21
CA LYS A 77 -7.35 -5.43 -0.28
C LYS A 77 -6.03 -5.42 0.49
N TYR A 78 -5.90 -6.16 1.60
CA TYR A 78 -4.71 -6.09 2.46
C TYR A 78 -3.43 -6.53 1.75
N SER A 79 -3.50 -7.57 0.91
CA SER A 79 -2.34 -8.01 0.13
C SER A 79 -1.83 -6.88 -0.79
N TYR A 80 -2.75 -6.27 -1.55
CA TYR A 80 -2.42 -5.13 -2.41
C TYR A 80 -1.89 -3.92 -1.62
N CYS A 81 -2.56 -3.56 -0.51
CA CYS A 81 -2.10 -2.48 0.36
C CYS A 81 -0.70 -2.75 0.93
N GLY A 82 -0.41 -3.99 1.31
CA GLY A 82 0.91 -4.43 1.76
C GLY A 82 1.96 -4.25 0.66
N GLN A 83 1.65 -4.67 -0.56
CA GLN A 83 2.53 -4.46 -1.72
C GLN A 83 2.79 -2.96 -1.98
N MET A 84 1.77 -2.10 -1.91
CA MET A 84 1.96 -0.66 -2.09
C MET A 84 2.80 -0.06 -0.97
N LYS A 85 2.63 -0.52 0.28
CA LYS A 85 3.48 -0.09 1.41
C LYS A 85 4.94 -0.49 1.24
N LYS A 86 5.22 -1.72 0.79
CA LYS A 86 6.59 -2.16 0.47
C LYS A 86 7.21 -1.29 -0.62
N LEU A 87 6.45 -1.02 -1.68
CA LEU A 87 6.89 -0.20 -2.79
C LEU A 87 7.16 1.26 -2.37
N ALA A 88 6.29 1.83 -1.52
CA ALA A 88 6.48 3.17 -0.96
C ALA A 88 7.73 3.25 -0.07
N TRP A 89 7.93 2.27 0.84
CA TRP A 89 9.12 2.22 1.70
C TRP A 89 10.41 2.10 0.91
N LEU A 90 10.47 1.18 -0.08
CA LEU A 90 11.64 1.04 -0.94
C LEU A 90 11.92 2.32 -1.74
N LEU A 91 10.86 2.99 -2.22
CA LEU A 91 10.96 4.24 -2.94
C LEU A 91 11.57 5.34 -2.07
N GLU A 92 11.06 5.53 -0.86
CA GLU A 92 11.58 6.51 0.10
C GLU A 92 13.07 6.26 0.38
N ARG A 93 13.44 5.00 0.66
CA ARG A 93 14.84 4.62 0.94
C ARG A 93 15.75 4.92 -0.24
N LYS A 94 15.36 4.54 -1.46
CA LYS A 94 16.15 4.78 -2.67
C LYS A 94 16.25 6.26 -3.04
N GLN A 95 15.21 7.05 -2.76
CA GLN A 95 15.27 8.49 -2.97
C GLN A 95 16.15 9.20 -1.94
N ALA A 96 16.15 8.75 -0.69
CA ALA A 96 17.10 9.24 0.32
C ALA A 96 18.55 8.92 -0.09
N GLU A 97 18.84 7.67 -0.47
CA GLU A 97 20.16 7.28 -0.98
C GLU A 97 20.60 8.13 -2.19
N ALA A 98 19.69 8.39 -3.12
CA ALA A 98 19.98 9.19 -4.32
C ALA A 98 20.23 10.68 -4.01
N ARG A 99 19.64 11.23 -2.94
CA ARG A 99 19.94 12.60 -2.50
C ARG A 99 21.35 12.75 -1.95
N GLU A 100 21.84 11.73 -1.26
CA GLU A 100 23.17 11.73 -0.67
C GLU A 100 24.26 11.38 -1.68
N ARG A 101 23.98 10.41 -2.57
CA ARG A 101 25.00 9.80 -3.44
C ARG A 101 24.83 10.13 -4.93
N GLY A 102 23.78 10.85 -5.29
CA GLY A 102 23.38 11.07 -6.67
C GLY A 102 22.65 9.87 -7.28
N THR A 103 22.09 10.08 -8.47
CA THR A 103 21.45 9.00 -9.25
C THR A 103 22.46 8.32 -10.17
N PRO A 104 22.26 7.03 -10.53
CA PRO A 104 23.05 6.37 -11.55
C PRO A 104 23.05 7.13 -12.87
N ALA A 105 24.11 6.95 -13.67
CA ALA A 105 24.19 7.50 -15.01
C ALA A 105 23.03 6.99 -15.89
N PHE A 106 22.48 7.88 -16.71
CA PHE A 106 21.37 7.54 -17.58
C PHE A 106 21.84 6.68 -18.76
N GLU A 107 21.18 5.52 -18.95
CA GLU A 107 21.38 4.67 -20.11
C GLU A 107 20.10 4.61 -20.95
N PRO A 108 20.17 4.78 -22.29
CA PRO A 108 19.01 4.79 -23.18
C PRO A 108 18.52 3.37 -23.51
N PHE A 109 18.61 2.44 -22.57
CA PHE A 109 18.14 1.07 -22.69
C PHE A 109 17.15 0.74 -21.57
N CYS A 110 16.07 0.06 -21.91
CA CYS A 110 15.07 -0.32 -20.92
C CYS A 110 15.68 -1.28 -19.89
N VAL A 111 15.66 -0.91 -18.61
CA VAL A 111 16.21 -1.76 -17.52
C VAL A 111 15.56 -3.14 -17.39
N THR A 112 14.38 -3.34 -18.00
CA THR A 112 13.67 -4.62 -17.96
C THR A 112 14.00 -5.49 -19.16
N CYS A 113 13.75 -5.00 -20.38
CA CYS A 113 13.86 -5.78 -21.62
C CYS A 113 15.09 -5.44 -22.48
N LEU A 114 15.94 -4.52 -22.03
CA LEU A 114 17.18 -4.07 -22.70
C LEU A 114 16.98 -3.44 -24.09
N ARG A 115 15.74 -3.29 -24.56
CA ARG A 115 15.45 -2.56 -25.80
C ARG A 115 15.78 -1.09 -25.65
N GLY A 116 16.40 -0.52 -26.67
CA GLY A 116 16.67 0.92 -26.75
C GLY A 116 15.39 1.73 -26.59
N VAL A 117 15.44 2.77 -25.76
CA VAL A 117 14.36 3.71 -25.54
C VAL A 117 14.72 5.03 -26.22
N LYS A 118 13.87 5.45 -27.16
CA LYS A 118 14.09 6.64 -27.97
C LYS A 118 13.30 7.79 -27.36
N SER A 119 13.95 8.94 -27.17
CA SER A 119 13.26 10.22 -27.02
C SER A 119 12.81 10.67 -28.42
N SER A 120 11.58 11.14 -28.57
CA SER A 120 11.07 11.68 -29.84
C SER A 120 10.14 12.86 -29.55
N LYS A 121 10.13 13.86 -30.43
CA LYS A 121 9.23 15.02 -30.33
C LYS A 121 7.74 14.63 -30.26
N LEU A 122 7.39 13.43 -30.76
CA LEU A 122 6.03 12.90 -30.75
C LEU A 122 5.74 12.02 -29.52
N SER A 123 6.77 11.39 -28.94
CA SER A 123 6.64 10.44 -27.82
C SER A 123 6.91 11.05 -26.44
N GLY A 124 7.39 12.30 -26.39
CA GLY A 124 7.79 12.96 -25.14
C GLY A 124 9.10 12.41 -24.56
N ALA A 125 9.43 12.86 -23.34
CA ALA A 125 10.62 12.44 -22.61
C ALA A 125 10.61 10.93 -22.29
N VAL A 126 11.78 10.32 -22.24
CA VAL A 126 11.95 8.89 -21.90
C VAL A 126 11.41 8.64 -20.50
N HIS A 127 10.57 7.60 -20.35
CA HIS A 127 10.08 7.21 -19.03
C HIS A 127 11.20 6.61 -18.19
N THR A 128 11.25 6.97 -16.90
CA THR A 128 12.20 6.43 -15.93
C THR A 128 11.48 5.75 -14.78
N CYS A 129 12.09 4.69 -14.24
CA CYS A 129 11.64 4.05 -13.02
C CYS A 129 12.01 4.94 -11.83
N LYS A 130 11.05 5.36 -11.00
CA LYS A 130 11.35 6.20 -9.83
C LYS A 130 12.07 5.48 -8.69
N LEU A 131 12.16 4.14 -8.75
CA LEU A 131 12.88 3.34 -7.75
C LEU A 131 14.35 3.10 -8.11
N CYS A 132 14.64 2.68 -9.35
CA CYS A 132 16.00 2.36 -9.80
C CYS A 132 16.60 3.41 -10.74
N PHE A 133 15.89 4.49 -11.03
CA PHE A 133 16.27 5.62 -11.88
C PHE A 133 16.53 5.31 -13.37
N GLY A 134 16.62 4.04 -13.75
CA GLY A 134 16.87 3.66 -15.14
C GLY A 134 15.66 3.80 -16.07
N ALA A 135 15.95 3.77 -17.36
CA ALA A 135 14.96 4.02 -18.40
C ALA A 135 14.01 2.83 -18.60
N VAL A 136 12.77 3.09 -19.01
CA VAL A 136 11.71 2.09 -19.13
C VAL A 136 10.90 2.32 -20.40
N CYS A 137 10.71 1.28 -21.23
CA CYS A 137 9.82 1.37 -22.39
C CYS A 137 8.35 1.34 -21.95
N SER A 138 7.44 1.78 -22.81
CA SER A 138 5.99 1.82 -22.52
C SER A 138 5.45 0.45 -22.08
N SER A 139 5.90 -0.65 -22.68
CA SER A 139 5.46 -2.01 -22.33
C SER A 139 5.99 -2.54 -21.00
N CYS A 140 7.11 -2.02 -20.49
CA CYS A 140 7.69 -2.43 -19.21
C CYS A 140 7.41 -1.44 -18.07
N LYS A 141 6.70 -0.34 -18.38
CA LYS A 141 6.28 0.67 -17.41
C LYS A 141 5.05 0.19 -16.66
N VAL A 142 5.14 0.22 -15.35
CA VAL A 142 4.01 -0.04 -14.45
C VAL A 142 3.75 1.24 -13.66
N VAL A 143 2.50 1.68 -13.61
CA VAL A 143 2.11 2.87 -12.84
C VAL A 143 1.29 2.42 -11.65
N ASN A 144 1.84 2.65 -10.45
CA ASN A 144 1.16 2.32 -9.20
C ASN A 144 0.77 3.61 -8.47
N SER A 145 -0.40 3.58 -7.85
CA SER A 145 -0.87 4.68 -7.02
C SER A 145 -0.43 4.45 -5.58
N LEU A 146 0.50 5.28 -5.10
CA LEU A 146 1.03 5.22 -3.75
C LEU A 146 0.36 6.28 -2.87
N SER A 147 0.15 5.94 -1.61
CA SER A 147 -0.47 6.82 -0.61
C SER A 147 0.55 7.19 0.46
N PHE A 148 0.65 8.49 0.73
CA PHE A 148 1.56 9.08 1.70
C PHE A 148 0.73 9.96 2.63
N ILE A 149 1.13 10.06 3.89
CA ILE A 149 0.58 11.07 4.78
C ILE A 149 1.34 12.36 4.46
N ALA A 150 0.67 13.50 4.33
CA ALA A 150 1.28 14.82 4.19
C ALA A 150 1.37 15.52 5.55
N PRO A 151 2.30 16.49 5.78
CA PRO A 151 2.57 17.08 7.10
C PRO A 151 1.33 17.58 7.88
N ASP A 152 0.28 17.95 7.16
CA ASP A 152 -1.04 18.35 7.66
C ASP A 152 -1.93 17.16 8.07
N SER A 153 -1.37 15.96 8.15
CA SER A 153 -2.05 14.68 8.39
C SER A 153 -3.06 14.26 7.31
N THR A 154 -3.07 14.90 6.15
CA THR A 154 -3.92 14.48 5.03
C THR A 154 -3.30 13.32 4.27
N LEU A 155 -4.13 12.52 3.61
CA LEU A 155 -3.66 11.41 2.77
C LEU A 155 -3.46 11.92 1.34
N ALA A 156 -2.20 12.04 0.91
CA ALA A 156 -1.84 12.37 -0.45
C ALA A 156 -1.64 11.11 -1.29
N GLN A 157 -2.30 11.01 -2.44
CA GLN A 157 -2.14 9.91 -3.36
C GLN A 157 -1.40 10.35 -4.64
N ARG A 158 -0.38 9.59 -5.06
CA ARG A 158 0.46 9.93 -6.21
C ARG A 158 0.65 8.73 -7.12
N LYS A 159 0.49 8.94 -8.43
CA LYS A 159 0.82 7.95 -9.46
C LYS A 159 2.32 7.97 -9.70
N VAL A 160 2.99 6.84 -9.49
CA VAL A 160 4.44 6.72 -9.64
C VAL A 160 4.75 5.64 -10.67
N SER A 161 5.70 5.93 -11.56
CA SER A 161 6.14 5.00 -12.61
C SER A 161 7.30 4.15 -12.13
N PHE A 162 7.18 2.83 -12.34
CA PHE A 162 8.17 1.82 -12.01
C PHE A 162 8.44 0.92 -13.21
N CYS A 163 9.58 0.22 -13.21
CA CYS A 163 9.79 -0.92 -14.09
C CYS A 163 9.22 -2.19 -13.46
N VAL A 164 8.81 -3.16 -14.29
CA VAL A 164 8.27 -4.46 -13.81
C VAL A 164 9.22 -5.14 -12.81
N LYS A 165 10.55 -5.13 -13.06
CA LYS A 165 11.54 -5.73 -12.17
C LYS A 165 11.50 -5.15 -10.75
N CYS A 166 11.38 -3.83 -10.64
CA CYS A 166 11.29 -3.15 -9.34
C CYS A 166 9.99 -3.47 -8.61
N VAL A 167 8.86 -3.54 -9.32
CA VAL A 167 7.57 -3.91 -8.71
C VAL A 167 7.62 -5.34 -8.18
N VAL A 168 8.14 -6.30 -8.96
CA VAL A 168 8.28 -7.70 -8.53
C VAL A 168 9.25 -7.84 -7.37
N GLY A 169 10.40 -7.15 -7.41
CA GLY A 169 11.34 -7.15 -6.29
C GLY A 169 10.72 -6.60 -5.00
N ALA A 170 9.92 -5.53 -5.12
CA ALA A 170 9.20 -4.95 -3.99
C ALA A 170 8.16 -5.89 -3.39
N THR A 171 7.41 -6.65 -4.20
CA THR A 171 6.41 -7.59 -3.67
C THR A 171 7.05 -8.76 -2.92
N GLN A 172 8.23 -9.20 -3.36
CA GLN A 172 9.01 -10.31 -2.78
C GLN A 172 9.84 -9.93 -1.56
N THR A 173 10.01 -8.63 -1.29
CA THR A 173 10.71 -8.14 -0.09
C THR A 173 10.04 -8.65 1.18
N ASP A 174 10.81 -8.91 2.24
CA ASP A 174 10.26 -9.35 3.52
C ASP A 174 9.27 -8.33 4.10
N THR A 175 8.06 -8.78 4.43
CA THR A 175 7.00 -7.89 4.91
C THR A 175 7.27 -7.41 6.33
N LEU A 176 7.90 -8.24 7.16
CA LEU A 176 8.13 -7.94 8.57
C LEU A 176 9.23 -6.89 8.73
N GLU A 177 10.29 -6.97 7.93
CA GLU A 177 11.34 -5.95 7.84
C GLU A 177 10.77 -4.59 7.45
N ALA A 178 10.06 -4.51 6.32
CA ALA A 178 9.44 -3.28 5.85
C ALA A 178 8.46 -2.70 6.89
N ALA A 179 7.65 -3.55 7.54
CA ALA A 179 6.72 -3.11 8.58
C ALA A 179 7.44 -2.59 9.83
N ARG A 180 8.50 -3.27 10.29
CA ARG A 180 9.28 -2.85 11.46
C ARG A 180 9.94 -1.50 11.23
N GLU A 181 10.59 -1.32 10.09
CA GLU A 181 11.24 -0.05 9.77
C GLU A 181 10.23 1.09 9.65
N GLN A 182 9.10 0.87 8.99
CA GLN A 182 8.03 1.88 8.90
C GLN A 182 7.47 2.25 10.28
N LEU A 183 7.38 1.32 11.24
CA LEU A 183 6.94 1.60 12.61
C LEU A 183 7.96 2.42 13.40
N VAL A 184 9.25 2.12 13.24
CA VAL A 184 10.34 2.88 13.90
C VAL A 184 10.44 4.28 13.31
N ALA A 185 10.42 4.41 11.98
CA ALA A 185 10.48 5.70 11.29
C ALA A 185 9.24 6.59 11.58
N LYS A 186 8.07 5.98 11.84
CA LYS A 186 6.87 6.72 12.28
C LYS A 186 7.04 7.35 13.67
N LYS A 187 7.81 6.73 14.57
CA LYS A 187 8.14 7.32 15.89
C LYS A 187 9.11 8.49 15.77
N SER A 188 9.95 8.53 14.74
CA SER A 188 10.92 9.61 14.52
C SER A 188 10.38 10.77 13.66
N GLY A 189 9.07 10.81 13.35
CA GLY A 189 8.46 11.89 12.57
C GLY A 189 8.94 11.98 11.12
N LEU A 190 9.62 10.95 10.60
CA LEU A 190 10.35 11.03 9.33
C LEU A 190 9.47 10.98 8.07
N TYR A 191 8.14 10.90 8.20
CA TYR A 191 7.25 10.92 7.04
C TYR A 191 7.26 12.29 6.29
N GLY A 192 7.94 13.31 6.85
CA GLY A 192 7.97 14.67 6.30
C GLY A 192 9.06 14.99 5.27
N LEU A 193 10.03 14.11 4.98
CA LEU A 193 11.16 14.47 4.10
C LEU A 193 10.90 14.22 2.62
N SER A 194 10.03 15.07 2.07
CA SER A 194 10.05 15.59 0.70
C SER A 194 9.97 14.58 -0.46
N VAL A 195 9.03 14.80 -1.37
CA VAL A 195 9.35 14.82 -2.82
C VAL A 195 8.51 15.93 -3.44
N ALA A 196 8.97 17.18 -3.30
CA ALA A 196 8.64 18.21 -4.27
C ALA A 196 9.71 18.14 -5.36
N SER A 197 9.34 17.62 -6.52
CA SER A 197 10.06 17.76 -7.79
C SER A 197 9.09 17.33 -8.89
N ASP A 198 8.09 18.17 -9.13
CA ASP A 198 7.52 18.27 -10.47
C ASP A 198 8.52 19.01 -11.34
N THR A 199 8.55 18.65 -12.63
CA THR A 199 9.40 19.18 -13.71
C THR A 199 10.90 18.82 -13.63
N SER A 200 11.29 17.76 -14.35
CA SER A 200 12.62 17.73 -14.97
C SER A 200 12.53 18.44 -16.31
N THR A 201 12.92 19.71 -16.35
CA THR A 201 13.32 20.37 -17.59
C THR A 201 14.77 19.95 -17.82
N CYS A 202 15.02 19.14 -18.85
CA CYS A 202 16.37 18.97 -19.36
C CYS A 202 16.65 20.20 -20.23
N SER A 203 17.50 21.10 -19.74
CA SER A 203 18.23 22.03 -20.61
C SER A 203 19.51 21.36 -21.07
N GLU A 204 19.89 21.69 -22.30
CA GLU A 204 21.05 21.22 -23.07
C GLU A 204 22.40 21.41 -22.37
#